data_AF-A0A3A9GBD7-F1
#
_entry.id   AF-A0A3A9GBD7-F1
#
_cell.length_a   1.000
_cell.length_b   1.000
_cell.length_c   1.000
_cell.angle_alpha   90.00
_cell.angle_beta   90.00
_cell.angle_gamma   90.00
#
_symmetry.space_group_name_H-M   'P 1'
#
loop_
_entity.id
_entity.type
_entity.pdbx_description
1 polymer ?
#
loop_
_entity_poly.entity_id
_entity_poly.type
_entity_poly.pdbx_seq_one_letter_code
_entity_poly.pdbx_strand_id
1 'polypeptide(L)'
;MAGKKEVQKTVAFRLNLSRADERELYQAIMKHGRNMENDIYGSSGAYVKAALKHYHRQESELELQEQYQQEMRNYLKELAELQGEVFLEKLVEHDNRLAAMVAEVVMGAVGGIQISGIGTNEGQGIGDFRRQPVVNPAEHVAAGGIETQQGDSVEEIGAGEGLPEEVLFYLSNL
;
A
#
# COMPACT_ATOMS: atom_id res chain seq x y z
N MET A 1 -10.51 8.10 61.19
CA MET A 1 -9.90 7.76 59.89
C MET A 1 -9.18 8.98 59.35
N ALA A 2 -7.90 9.18 59.70
CA ALA A 2 -7.12 10.30 59.19
C ALA A 2 -6.56 9.92 57.82
N GLY A 3 -7.09 10.52 56.76
CA GLY A 3 -6.59 10.34 55.39
C GLY A 3 -5.13 10.76 55.31
N LYS A 4 -4.26 9.87 54.82
CA LYS A 4 -2.84 10.14 54.61
C LYS A 4 -2.73 11.30 53.61
N LYS A 5 -2.20 12.45 54.05
CA LYS A 5 -1.86 13.56 53.16
C LYS A 5 -0.74 13.09 52.23
N GLU A 6 -1.06 12.93 50.95
CA GLU A 6 -0.08 12.63 49.92
C GLU A 6 0.91 13.80 49.85
N VAL A 7 2.19 13.53 50.12
CA VAL A 7 3.22 14.57 50.16
C VAL A 7 3.47 15.04 48.72
N GLN A 8 3.07 16.27 48.42
CA GLN A 8 3.43 16.92 47.16
C GLN A 8 4.95 17.13 47.13
N LYS A 9 5.65 16.31 46.35
CA LYS A 9 7.06 16.50 46.07
C LYS A 9 7.20 17.54 44.97
N THR A 10 7.91 18.63 45.26
CA THR A 10 8.31 19.62 44.28
C THR A 10 9.70 19.31 43.77
N VAL A 11 9.88 19.41 42.45
CA VAL A 11 11.18 19.26 41.79
C VAL A 11 11.45 20.54 41.04
N ALA A 12 12.66 21.07 41.18
CA ALA A 12 13.12 22.21 40.40
C ALA A 12 14.16 21.73 39.39
N PHE A 13 14.02 22.14 38.15
CA PHE A 13 14.98 21.87 37.08
C PHE A 13 15.30 23.18 36.35
N ARG A 14 16.48 23.25 35.74
CA ARG A 14 16.91 24.38 34.91
C ARG A 14 16.90 23.95 33.46
N LEU A 15 16.34 24.79 32.61
CA LEU A 15 16.38 24.61 31.16
C LEU A 15 17.60 25.35 30.61
N ASN A 16 18.36 24.69 29.75
CA ASN A 16 19.47 25.29 29.05
C ASN A 16 18.94 25.94 27.77
N LEU A 17 18.52 27.20 27.87
CA LEU A 17 17.95 27.97 26.76
C LEU A 17 18.86 29.13 26.38
N SER A 18 18.73 29.62 25.15
CA SER A 18 19.34 30.89 24.78
C SER A 18 18.63 32.04 25.52
N ARG A 19 19.30 33.20 25.64
CA ARG A 19 18.69 34.39 26.28
C ARG A 19 17.45 34.89 25.54
N ALA A 20 17.34 34.64 24.23
CA ALA A 20 16.17 35.03 23.45
C ALA A 20 14.98 34.12 23.81
N ASP A 21 15.20 32.81 23.76
CA ASP A 21 14.16 31.81 24.04
C ASP A 21 13.72 31.85 25.50
N GLU A 22 14.64 32.11 26.44
CA GLU A 22 14.31 32.28 27.85
C GLU A 22 13.36 33.46 28.07
N ARG A 23 13.60 34.59 27.38
CA ARG A 23 12.72 35.76 27.45
C ARG A 23 11.35 35.47 26.84
N GLU A 24 11.33 34.79 25.70
CA GLU A 24 10.08 34.40 25.04
C GLU A 24 9.26 33.45 25.93
N LEU A 25 9.90 32.41 26.46
CA LEU A 25 9.27 31.45 27.36
C LEU A 25 8.75 32.14 28.62
N TYR A 26 9.54 33.05 29.20
CA TYR A 26 9.10 33.83 30.35
C TYR A 26 7.87 34.69 30.03
N GLN A 27 7.87 35.38 28.88
CA GLN A 27 6.71 36.16 28.42
C GLN A 27 5.48 35.29 28.17
N ALA A 28 5.65 34.10 27.59
CA ALA A 28 4.58 33.14 27.38
C ALA A 28 3.98 32.69 28.73
N ILE A 29 4.82 32.32 29.70
CA ILE A 29 4.38 31.88 31.03
C ILE A 29 3.68 33.02 31.79
N MET A 30 4.18 34.25 31.71
CA MET A 30 3.62 35.41 32.41
C MET A 30 2.23 35.84 31.90
N LYS A 31 1.82 35.39 30.70
CA LYS A 31 0.45 35.57 30.20
C LYS A 31 -0.58 34.74 30.98
N HIS A 32 -0.14 33.77 31.78
CA HIS A 32 -0.99 32.86 32.53
C HIS A 32 -0.96 33.14 34.03
N GLY A 33 -2.13 33.35 34.63
CA GLY A 33 -2.27 33.68 36.04
C GLY A 33 -3.72 33.92 36.45
N ARG A 34 -4.00 33.77 37.75
CA ARG A 34 -5.34 33.96 38.33
C ARG A 34 -5.93 35.37 38.12
N ASN A 35 -5.08 36.33 37.82
CA ASN A 35 -5.47 37.73 37.61
C ASN A 35 -5.83 38.03 36.15
N MET A 36 -5.72 37.05 35.25
CA MET A 36 -6.04 37.19 33.84
C MET A 36 -7.45 36.66 33.58
N GLU A 37 -8.33 37.53 33.10
CA GLU A 37 -9.78 37.28 32.96
C GLU A 37 -10.13 36.09 32.04
N ASN A 38 -9.26 35.74 31.09
CA ASN A 38 -9.50 34.69 30.09
C ASN A 38 -8.47 33.55 30.13
N ASP A 39 -7.77 33.35 31.25
CA ASP A 39 -6.76 32.28 31.35
C ASP A 39 -7.38 30.91 31.63
N ILE A 40 -7.38 30.04 30.62
CA ILE A 40 -7.88 28.66 30.68
C ILE A 40 -7.09 27.81 31.67
N TYR A 41 -5.82 28.15 31.92
CA TYR A 41 -4.94 27.38 32.81
C TYR A 41 -4.98 27.87 34.25
N GLY A 42 -5.39 29.12 34.49
CA GLY A 42 -5.52 29.77 35.81
C GLY A 42 -4.21 29.97 36.58
N SER A 43 -3.09 29.41 36.13
CA SER A 43 -1.76 29.64 36.69
C SER A 43 -0.66 29.27 35.69
N SER A 44 0.46 29.97 35.78
CA SER A 44 1.71 29.66 35.08
C SER A 44 2.15 28.20 35.25
N GLY A 45 2.07 27.65 36.47
CA GLY A 45 2.42 26.26 36.72
C GLY A 45 1.49 25.25 36.05
N ALA A 46 0.20 25.56 35.93
CA ALA A 46 -0.75 24.72 35.20
C ALA A 46 -0.50 24.77 33.68
N TYR A 47 -0.17 25.94 33.14
CA TYR A 47 0.24 26.10 31.75
C TYR A 47 1.47 25.26 31.43
N VAL A 48 2.53 25.35 32.24
CA VAL A 48 3.76 24.54 32.05
C VAL A 48 3.46 23.05 32.09
N LYS A 49 2.59 22.59 33.02
CA LYS A 49 2.17 21.18 33.06
C LYS A 49 1.41 20.75 31.80
N ALA A 50 0.54 21.61 31.27
CA ALA A 50 -0.18 21.32 30.05
C ALA A 50 0.75 21.27 28.83
N ALA A 51 1.70 22.20 28.73
CA ALA A 51 2.71 22.22 27.68
C ALA A 51 3.59 20.96 27.71
N LEU A 52 4.04 20.52 28.89
CA LEU A 52 4.80 19.28 29.04
C LEU A 52 3.99 18.03 28.65
N LYS A 53 2.72 17.97 29.04
CA LYS A 53 1.83 16.87 28.62
C LYS A 53 1.61 16.87 27.12
N HIS A 54 1.42 18.04 26.51
CA HIS A 54 1.25 18.18 25.08
C HIS A 54 2.50 17.72 24.33
N TYR A 55 3.69 18.17 24.76
CA TYR A 55 4.95 17.74 24.18
C TYR A 55 5.13 16.21 24.26
N HIS A 56 4.88 15.61 25.42
CA HIS A 56 4.99 14.17 25.58
C HIS A 56 4.03 13.40 24.67
N ARG A 57 2.79 13.89 24.52
CA ARG A 57 1.82 13.29 23.60
C ARG A 57 2.29 13.40 22.14
N GLN A 58 2.80 14.56 21.74
CA GLN A 58 3.31 14.78 20.39
C GLN A 58 4.51 13.88 20.08
N GLU A 59 5.40 13.67 21.04
CA GLU A 59 6.53 12.74 20.93
C GLU A 59 6.04 11.31 20.69
N SER A 60 5.05 10.84 21.45
CA SER A 60 4.45 9.51 21.24
C SER A 60 3.72 9.39 19.90
N GLU A 61 3.05 10.44 19.43
CA GLU A 61 2.39 10.46 18.13
C GLU A 61 3.41 10.38 16.97
N LEU A 62 4.55 11.05 17.11
CA LEU A 62 5.66 10.95 16.15
C LEU A 62 6.28 9.55 16.13
N GLU A 63 6.53 8.95 17.30
CA GLU A 63 7.04 7.56 17.37
C GLU A 63 6.09 6.57 16.69
N LEU A 64 4.78 6.73 16.87
CA LEU A 64 3.77 5.90 16.21
C LEU A 64 3.77 6.12 14.69
N GLN A 65 3.93 7.37 14.24
CA GLN A 65 4.02 7.69 12.82
C GLN A 65 5.26 7.06 12.18
N GLU A 66 6.41 7.10 12.85
CA GLU A 66 7.64 6.45 12.38
C GLU A 66 7.48 4.93 12.26
N GLN A 67 6.81 4.30 13.24
CA GLN A 67 6.47 2.88 13.18
C GLN A 67 5.59 2.56 11.97
N TYR A 68 4.51 3.32 11.77
CA TYR A 68 3.61 3.12 10.63
C TYR A 68 4.34 3.28 9.29
N GLN A 69 5.21 4.28 9.16
CA GLN A 69 6.02 4.44 7.96
C GLN A 69 6.95 3.26 7.72
N GLN A 70 7.55 2.70 8.77
CA GLN A 70 8.42 1.54 8.66
C GLN A 70 7.63 0.29 8.26
N GLU A 71 6.46 0.06 8.85
CA GLU A 71 5.56 -1.04 8.47
C GLU A 71 5.12 -0.93 7.01
N MET A 72 4.75 0.27 6.55
CA MET A 72 4.37 0.50 5.16
C MET A 72 5.53 0.20 4.19
N ARG A 73 6.75 0.62 4.54
CA ARG A 73 7.94 0.30 3.73
C ARG A 73 8.19 -1.21 3.66
N ASN A 74 8.04 -1.91 4.78
CA ASN A 74 8.21 -3.37 4.82
C ASN A 74 7.14 -4.06 3.97
N TYR A 75 5.88 -3.65 4.11
CA TYR A 75 4.77 -4.18 3.32
C TYR A 75 4.98 -4.01 1.82
N LEU A 76 5.36 -2.79 1.38
CA LEU A 76 5.65 -2.53 -0.04
C LEU A 76 6.82 -3.35 -0.55
N LYS A 77 7.84 -3.56 0.30
CA LYS A 77 8.98 -4.41 -0.04
C LYS A 77 8.56 -5.86 -0.23
N GLU A 78 7.80 -6.43 0.70
CA GLU A 78 7.26 -7.80 0.60
C GLU A 78 6.39 -7.97 -0.66
N LEU A 79 5.56 -6.98 -0.97
CA LEU A 79 4.71 -7.00 -2.16
C LEU A 79 5.54 -6.96 -3.46
N ALA A 80 6.59 -6.16 -3.50
CA ALA A 80 7.50 -6.09 -4.64
C ALA A 80 8.29 -7.40 -4.82
N GLU A 81 8.74 -8.02 -3.72
CA GLU A 81 9.41 -9.33 -3.74
C GLU A 81 8.47 -10.40 -4.30
N LEU A 82 7.22 -10.48 -3.79
CA LEU A 82 6.23 -11.44 -4.26
C LEU A 82 5.87 -11.23 -5.74
N GLN A 83 5.70 -9.98 -6.19
CA GLN A 83 5.46 -9.68 -7.59
C GLN A 83 6.65 -10.08 -8.48
N GLY A 84 7.88 -9.87 -7.99
CA GLY A 84 9.10 -10.29 -8.67
C GLY A 84 9.18 -11.80 -8.82
N GLU A 85 8.85 -12.57 -7.78
CA GLU A 85 8.81 -14.03 -7.83
C GLU A 85 7.82 -14.55 -8.86
N VAL A 86 6.57 -14.04 -8.85
CA VAL A 86 5.54 -14.43 -9.83
C VAL A 86 5.96 -14.08 -11.25
N PHE A 87 6.56 -12.91 -11.46
CA PHE A 87 7.06 -12.51 -12.78
C PHE A 87 8.17 -13.45 -13.27
N LEU A 88 9.14 -13.76 -12.42
CA LEU A 88 10.25 -14.67 -12.76
C LEU A 88 9.75 -16.09 -13.06
N GLU A 89 8.79 -16.60 -12.29
CA GLU A 89 8.16 -17.90 -12.56
C GLU A 89 7.51 -17.93 -13.95
N LYS A 90 6.73 -16.88 -14.28
CA LYS A 90 6.08 -16.78 -15.59
C LYS A 90 7.07 -16.59 -16.74
N LEU A 91 8.19 -15.91 -16.50
CA LEU A 91 9.25 -15.78 -17.50
C LEU A 91 9.91 -17.14 -17.80
N VAL A 92 10.16 -17.95 -16.76
CA VAL A 92 10.70 -19.31 -16.93
C VAL A 92 9.72 -20.21 -17.69
N GLU A 93 8.42 -20.16 -17.37
CA GLU A 93 7.39 -20.89 -18.13
C GLU A 93 7.40 -20.51 -19.62
N HIS A 94 7.51 -19.21 -19.91
CA HIS A 94 7.54 -18.69 -21.27
C HIS A 94 8.80 -19.14 -22.04
N ASP A 95 9.98 -19.03 -21.42
CA ASP A 95 11.24 -19.43 -22.05
C ASP A 95 11.29 -20.92 -22.35
N ASN A 96 10.74 -21.77 -21.47
CA ASN A 96 10.59 -23.20 -21.71
C ASN A 96 9.68 -23.50 -22.92
N ARG A 97 8.58 -22.76 -23.08
CA ARG A 97 7.69 -22.89 -24.25
C ARG A 97 8.37 -22.47 -25.54
N LEU A 98 9.12 -21.37 -25.51
CA LEU A 98 9.94 -20.93 -26.63
C LEU A 98 10.98 -21.97 -27.02
N ALA A 99 11.71 -22.51 -26.04
CA ALA A 99 12.70 -23.56 -26.28
C ALA A 99 12.08 -24.81 -26.91
N ALA A 100 10.91 -25.25 -26.44
CA ALA A 100 10.17 -26.37 -27.02
C ALA A 100 9.76 -26.10 -28.48
N MET A 101 9.20 -24.92 -28.76
CA MET A 101 8.80 -24.53 -30.11
C MET A 101 9.99 -24.48 -31.07
N VAL A 102 11.11 -23.89 -30.63
CA VAL A 102 12.35 -23.85 -31.43
C VAL A 102 12.88 -25.26 -31.66
N ALA A 103 12.86 -26.13 -30.65
CA ALA A 103 13.29 -27.52 -30.81
C ALA A 103 12.41 -28.28 -31.83
N GLU A 104 11.09 -28.11 -31.80
CA GLU A 104 10.18 -28.70 -32.79
C GLU A 104 10.49 -28.22 -34.20
N VAL A 105 10.70 -26.92 -34.41
CA VAL A 105 11.05 -26.34 -35.71
C VAL A 105 12.39 -26.87 -36.20
N VAL A 106 13.40 -26.92 -35.33
CA VAL A 106 14.73 -27.43 -35.68
C VAL A 106 14.68 -28.92 -36.00
N MET A 107 13.97 -29.73 -35.21
CA MET A 107 13.78 -31.15 -35.52
C MET A 107 13.00 -31.37 -36.82
N GLY A 108 11.99 -30.54 -37.11
CA GLY A 108 11.27 -30.57 -38.39
C GLY A 108 12.16 -30.18 -39.58
N ALA A 109 13.06 -29.23 -39.40
CA ALA A 109 14.00 -28.78 -40.43
C ALA A 109 15.18 -29.77 -40.64
N VAL A 110 15.72 -30.33 -39.56
CA VAL A 110 16.86 -31.27 -39.58
C VAL A 110 16.39 -32.70 -39.91
N GLY A 111 15.23 -33.12 -39.40
CA GLY A 111 14.56 -34.38 -39.76
C GLY A 111 13.84 -34.32 -41.11
N GLY A 112 13.66 -33.11 -41.66
CA GLY A 112 13.07 -32.83 -42.96
C GLY A 112 14.03 -32.91 -44.15
N ILE A 113 15.20 -33.54 -44.00
CA ILE A 113 15.96 -34.00 -45.17
C ILE A 113 15.13 -35.11 -45.83
N GLN A 114 14.25 -34.69 -46.74
CA GLN A 114 13.66 -35.54 -47.75
C GLN A 114 14.79 -36.25 -48.50
N ILE A 115 14.82 -37.57 -48.43
CA ILE A 115 15.36 -38.36 -49.51
C ILE A 115 14.37 -38.20 -50.66
N SER A 116 14.60 -37.16 -51.47
CA SER A 116 13.98 -37.03 -52.79
C SER A 116 14.47 -38.22 -53.61
N GLY A 117 13.54 -39.12 -53.92
CA GLY A 117 13.85 -40.38 -54.57
C GLY A 117 12.60 -41.05 -55.14
N ILE A 118 12.08 -40.46 -56.22
CA ILE A 118 11.35 -41.14 -57.30
C ILE A 118 9.92 -41.62 -56.98
N GLY A 119 8.94 -41.01 -57.66
CA GLY A 119 7.60 -41.58 -57.80
C GLY A 119 6.54 -40.55 -58.17
N THR A 120 6.37 -40.31 -59.47
CA THR A 120 5.15 -39.71 -60.06
C THR A 120 3.91 -40.41 -59.50
N ASN A 121 2.83 -39.66 -59.21
CA ASN A 121 1.46 -39.91 -59.70
C ASN A 121 0.46 -38.89 -59.10
N GLU A 122 -0.40 -38.41 -59.98
CA GLU A 122 -1.51 -37.47 -59.77
C GLU A 122 -2.58 -38.05 -58.82
N GLY A 123 -3.27 -37.19 -58.05
CA GLY A 123 -4.38 -37.63 -57.19
C GLY A 123 -5.02 -36.52 -56.36
N GLN A 124 -6.13 -36.00 -56.88
CA GLN A 124 -7.08 -35.03 -56.33
C GLN A 124 -7.63 -35.37 -54.93
N GLY A 125 -7.85 -34.36 -54.06
CA GLY A 125 -8.53 -34.56 -52.76
C GLY A 125 -8.82 -33.28 -51.96
N ILE A 126 -10.05 -32.79 -52.11
CA ILE A 126 -10.75 -31.68 -51.43
C ILE A 126 -10.65 -31.70 -49.89
N GLY A 127 -10.57 -30.52 -49.23
CA GLY A 127 -10.72 -30.45 -47.77
C GLY A 127 -10.66 -29.04 -47.14
N ASP A 128 -11.73 -28.27 -47.34
CA ASP A 128 -12.23 -27.07 -46.66
C ASP A 128 -11.41 -26.31 -45.59
N PHE A 129 -11.37 -24.99 -45.82
CA PHE A 129 -11.10 -23.92 -44.85
C PHE A 129 -12.11 -23.96 -43.69
N ARG A 130 -11.67 -24.32 -42.48
CA ARG A 130 -12.45 -24.12 -41.26
C ARG A 130 -11.86 -23.02 -40.39
N ARG A 131 -12.67 -21.97 -40.27
CA ARG A 131 -12.50 -20.73 -39.50
C ARG A 131 -12.00 -20.98 -38.07
N GLN A 132 -11.12 -20.08 -37.62
CA GLN A 132 -10.82 -19.83 -36.21
C GLN A 132 -12.11 -19.50 -35.44
N PRO A 133 -12.28 -19.96 -34.19
CA PRO A 133 -13.13 -19.29 -33.22
C PRO A 133 -12.29 -18.28 -32.44
N VAL A 134 -12.57 -16.99 -32.68
CA VAL A 134 -12.27 -15.92 -31.72
C VAL A 134 -13.17 -16.18 -30.51
N VAL A 135 -12.59 -16.49 -29.36
CA VAL A 135 -13.31 -16.58 -28.09
C VAL A 135 -13.13 -15.25 -27.36
N ASN A 136 -14.17 -14.44 -27.37
CA ASN A 136 -14.34 -13.32 -26.44
C ASN A 136 -14.59 -13.90 -25.03
N PRO A 137 -13.87 -13.49 -23.98
CA PRO A 137 -14.15 -13.89 -22.61
C PRO A 137 -15.06 -12.83 -21.97
N ALA A 138 -16.34 -12.87 -22.32
CA ALA A 138 -17.37 -12.23 -21.52
C ALA A 138 -18.54 -13.19 -21.45
N GLU A 139 -19.04 -13.39 -20.23
CA GLU A 139 -20.30 -14.04 -19.85
C GLU A 139 -20.25 -15.49 -19.34
N HIS A 140 -20.36 -15.54 -18.01
CA HIS A 140 -21.21 -16.42 -17.21
C HIS A 140 -20.81 -17.89 -17.00
N VAL A 141 -20.19 -18.14 -15.83
CA VAL A 141 -20.49 -19.33 -15.03
C VAL A 141 -21.09 -18.88 -13.71
N ALA A 142 -22.41 -19.01 -13.59
CA ALA A 142 -23.12 -19.01 -12.32
C ALA A 142 -24.03 -20.24 -12.31
N ALA A 143 -23.81 -21.14 -11.35
CA ALA A 143 -24.84 -21.85 -10.60
C ALA A 143 -24.21 -23.00 -9.78
N GLY A 144 -24.12 -22.78 -8.47
CA GLY A 144 -23.90 -23.80 -7.45
C GLY A 144 -24.44 -23.22 -6.14
N GLY A 145 -25.69 -23.58 -5.81
CA GLY A 145 -26.53 -22.86 -4.85
C GLY A 145 -26.29 -23.23 -3.39
N ILE A 146 -26.55 -22.25 -2.52
CA ILE A 146 -27.06 -22.44 -1.16
C ILE A 146 -27.91 -21.21 -0.84
N GLU A 147 -29.18 -21.47 -0.57
CA GLU A 147 -30.18 -20.48 -0.16
C GLU A 147 -29.87 -19.96 1.24
N THR A 148 -29.93 -18.65 1.47
CA THR A 148 -30.82 -18.04 2.49
C THR A 148 -30.76 -16.51 2.50
N GLN A 149 -31.93 -15.92 2.27
CA GLN A 149 -32.49 -14.69 2.88
C GLN A 149 -31.85 -13.30 2.65
N GLN A 150 -32.63 -12.51 1.88
CA GLN A 150 -33.22 -11.22 2.29
C GLN A 150 -32.31 -9.96 2.30
N GLY A 151 -32.62 -9.01 1.41
CA GLY A 151 -32.12 -7.64 1.52
C GLY A 151 -32.15 -6.87 0.20
N ASP A 152 -33.19 -6.08 0.02
CA ASP A 152 -33.47 -5.19 -1.10
C ASP A 152 -32.57 -3.95 -1.04
N SER A 153 -31.84 -3.61 -2.11
CA SER A 153 -31.59 -2.22 -2.55
C SER A 153 -30.67 -2.16 -3.78
N VAL A 154 -31.21 -1.52 -4.80
CA VAL A 154 -30.58 -1.07 -6.03
C VAL A 154 -29.70 0.13 -5.73
N GLU A 155 -28.40 0.09 -6.04
CA GLU A 155 -27.64 1.30 -6.39
C GLU A 155 -26.72 1.05 -7.59
N GLU A 156 -26.84 1.99 -8.51
CA GLU A 156 -26.26 2.14 -9.82
C GLU A 156 -24.74 2.37 -9.73
N ILE A 157 -23.94 1.52 -10.36
CA ILE A 157 -22.48 1.73 -10.46
C ILE A 157 -22.24 2.86 -11.48
N GLY A 158 -22.20 4.08 -10.97
CA GLY A 158 -21.72 5.26 -11.69
C GLY A 158 -20.23 5.14 -11.98
N ALA A 159 -19.89 5.27 -13.25
CA ALA A 159 -18.51 5.34 -13.73
C ALA A 159 -17.84 6.66 -13.30
N GLY A 160 -16.60 6.55 -12.82
CA GLY A 160 -15.63 7.65 -12.84
C GLY A 160 -15.29 8.29 -11.50
N GLU A 161 -14.61 7.54 -10.62
CA GLU A 161 -13.74 8.16 -9.61
C GLU A 161 -12.29 7.86 -9.97
N GLY A 162 -11.65 8.83 -10.61
CA GLY A 162 -10.20 8.84 -10.77
C GLY A 162 -9.53 8.87 -9.40
N LEU A 163 -8.39 8.19 -9.30
CA LEU A 163 -7.59 8.12 -8.08
C LEU A 163 -7.37 9.52 -7.46
N PRO A 164 -7.46 9.65 -6.13
CA PRO A 164 -7.27 10.93 -5.47
C PRO A 164 -5.88 11.50 -5.81
N GLU A 165 -5.84 12.82 -6.01
CA GLU A 165 -4.66 13.59 -6.48
C GLU A 165 -3.40 13.34 -5.64
N GLU A 166 -3.59 12.90 -4.39
CA GLU A 166 -2.57 12.49 -3.44
C GLU A 166 -1.71 11.31 -3.94
N VAL A 167 -2.29 10.40 -4.73
CA VAL A 167 -1.59 9.23 -5.29
C VAL A 167 -0.64 9.63 -6.42
N LEU A 168 -0.96 10.69 -7.17
CA LEU A 168 -0.12 11.19 -8.26
C LEU A 168 1.16 11.86 -7.76
N PHE A 169 1.14 12.43 -6.55
CA PHE A 169 2.34 13.02 -5.94
C PHE A 169 3.39 11.97 -5.57
N TYR A 170 2.98 10.76 -5.18
CA TYR A 170 3.92 9.68 -4.86
C TYR A 170 4.57 9.07 -6.11
N LEU A 171 3.87 9.07 -7.25
CA LEU A 171 4.37 8.51 -8.51
C LEU A 171 5.31 9.46 -9.26
N SER A 172 5.28 10.76 -8.97
CA SER A 172 6.10 11.77 -9.65
C SER A 172 7.50 11.97 -9.03
N ASN A 173 7.79 11.29 -7.91
CA ASN A 173 9.09 11.33 -7.23
C ASN A 173 9.84 9.97 -7.24
N LEU A 174 9.42 9.05 -8.13
CA LEU A 174 10.17 7.85 -8.53
C LEU A 174 11.04 8.12 -9.77
#